data_AF-A0A0A2L3M4-F1
#
_entry.id   AF-A0A0A2L3M4-F1
#
_cell.length_a   1.000
_cell.length_b   1.000
_cell.length_c   1.000
_cell.angle_alpha   90.00
_cell.angle_beta   90.00
_cell.angle_gamma   90.00
#
_symmetry.space_group_name_H-M   'P 1'
#
loop_
_entity.id
_entity.type
_entity.pdbx_description
1 polymer ?
#
loop_
_entity_poly.entity_id
_entity_poly.type
_entity_poly.pdbx_seq_one_letter_code
_entity_poly.pdbx_strand_id
1 'polypeptide(L)'
;MSKPQRPRGIPTPNPRFRVHVREEPKPQIPEPSTYEGPSLSKQKRTPALISHVLTNLRQRISALPYPVRQACRTLRWAVPILPIALFFPEHVMQVMWVRGPSMTPYLNEEYAQTQTKSDIVMVNMWPWGSILPFKKERKLERGMIVTFRWVSYLMPYFYGVECIAQYPILTIIFGTYSSPANPSHIAIKRVIGLPGDRITTREPCLRQTQIVPWNHVWLEGDAEDPRKTLDSNTYGPVSLSLITGQVFAVLGPRMRWLKWTDWESDKGESASTDDAAVDKHRQSVRDRVLKNAVKLEQPMLN
;
A
#
# COMPACT_ATOMS: atom_id res chain seq x y z
N MET A 1 45.66 -69.23 0.59
CA MET A 1 45.12 -70.52 0.11
C MET A 1 45.02 -71.50 1.27
N SER A 2 43.98 -72.34 1.26
CA SER A 2 43.63 -73.43 2.20
C SER A 2 42.97 -73.01 3.53
N LYS A 3 41.80 -73.53 3.97
CA LYS A 3 40.82 -74.53 3.47
C LYS A 3 39.49 -74.27 4.22
N PRO A 4 38.30 -74.51 3.63
CA PRO A 4 37.01 -74.47 4.35
C PRO A 4 36.50 -75.88 4.75
N GLN A 5 35.41 -75.91 5.55
CA GLN A 5 34.47 -76.99 5.95
C GLN A 5 34.48 -77.33 7.46
N ARG A 6 33.36 -77.59 8.17
CA ARG A 6 31.93 -77.91 7.90
C ARG A 6 31.10 -77.56 9.16
N PRO A 7 29.77 -77.33 9.10
CA PRO A 7 28.96 -76.97 10.28
C PRO A 7 28.63 -78.19 11.17
N ARG A 8 28.64 -78.02 12.50
CA ARG A 8 28.16 -79.00 13.49
C ARG A 8 26.80 -78.58 14.06
N GLY A 9 25.90 -79.57 14.18
CA GLY A 9 24.48 -79.41 14.51
C GLY A 9 24.19 -78.93 15.93
N ILE A 10 22.95 -78.47 16.10
CA ILE A 10 22.38 -77.91 17.34
C ILE A 10 22.03 -79.05 18.31
N PRO A 11 22.50 -79.04 19.57
CA PRO A 11 22.04 -79.98 20.58
C PRO A 11 20.66 -79.57 21.11
N THR A 12 19.70 -80.50 21.12
CA THR A 12 18.42 -80.34 21.81
C THR A 12 18.59 -80.54 23.32
N PRO A 13 18.12 -79.62 24.19
CA PRO A 13 18.17 -79.81 25.64
C PRO A 13 17.21 -80.91 26.12
N ASN A 14 17.75 -81.78 26.97
CA ASN A 14 17.14 -82.95 27.57
C ASN A 14 16.05 -82.55 28.60
N PRO A 15 14.80 -83.08 28.56
CA PRO A 15 13.67 -82.57 29.35
C PRO A 15 13.69 -82.92 30.86
N ARG A 16 14.81 -83.39 31.39
CA ARG A 16 14.87 -84.05 32.71
C ARG A 16 15.10 -83.13 33.90
N PHE A 17 15.25 -81.82 33.71
CA PHE A 17 15.36 -80.86 34.81
C PHE A 17 14.42 -79.67 34.57
N ARG A 18 13.18 -79.79 35.08
CA ARG A 18 12.23 -78.68 35.17
C ARG A 18 12.24 -78.16 36.61
N VAL A 19 12.93 -77.06 36.83
CA VAL A 19 12.92 -76.37 38.13
C VAL A 19 11.56 -75.67 38.28
N HIS A 20 10.77 -76.09 39.25
CA HIS A 20 9.53 -75.40 39.63
C HIS A 20 9.87 -74.26 40.59
N VAL A 21 9.78 -73.03 40.10
CA VAL A 21 9.91 -71.82 40.93
C VAL A 21 8.64 -71.68 41.77
N ARG A 22 8.79 -71.62 43.09
CA ARG A 22 7.72 -71.44 44.07
C ARG A 22 7.28 -69.97 44.06
N GLU A 23 6.02 -69.71 43.71
CA GLU A 23 5.42 -68.36 43.74
C GLU A 23 5.19 -67.88 45.18
N GLU A 24 5.68 -66.68 45.49
CA GLU A 24 5.27 -65.91 46.67
C GLU A 24 3.98 -65.13 46.37
N PRO A 25 3.03 -65.05 47.32
CA PRO A 25 1.75 -64.36 47.13
C PRO A 25 1.95 -62.84 47.00
N LYS A 26 1.58 -62.31 45.84
CA LYS A 26 1.62 -60.89 45.50
C LYS A 26 0.60 -60.10 46.35
N PRO A 27 0.97 -58.96 46.95
CA PRO A 27 0.02 -58.11 47.67
C PRO A 27 -1.08 -57.61 46.73
N GLN A 28 -2.33 -57.70 47.19
CA GLN A 28 -3.51 -57.23 46.46
C GLN A 28 -3.51 -55.70 46.40
N ILE A 29 -3.18 -55.16 45.23
CA ILE A 29 -3.34 -53.75 44.90
C ILE A 29 -4.80 -53.57 44.45
N PRO A 30 -5.58 -52.65 45.03
CA PRO A 30 -6.96 -52.39 44.61
C PRO A 30 -7.04 -52.10 43.11
N GLU A 31 -8.09 -52.59 42.45
CA GLU A 31 -8.34 -52.34 41.03
C GLU A 31 -8.24 -50.85 40.70
N PRO A 32 -7.61 -50.44 39.58
CA PRO A 32 -7.63 -49.07 39.16
C PRO A 32 -9.07 -48.72 38.79
N SER A 33 -9.76 -48.02 39.69
CA SER A 33 -10.95 -47.27 39.31
C SER A 33 -10.55 -46.38 38.13
N THR A 34 -11.22 -46.57 36.99
CA THR A 34 -11.13 -45.65 35.85
C THR A 34 -11.52 -44.27 36.34
N TYR A 35 -10.54 -43.49 36.79
CA TYR A 35 -10.71 -42.06 36.98
C TYR A 35 -10.73 -41.47 35.58
N GLU A 36 -11.93 -41.19 35.06
CA GLU A 36 -12.09 -40.15 34.06
C GLU A 36 -11.71 -38.82 34.70
N GLY A 37 -10.41 -38.52 34.70
CA GLY A 37 -9.95 -37.17 34.95
C GLY A 37 -10.60 -36.28 33.89
N PRO A 38 -11.08 -35.07 34.25
CA PRO A 38 -11.65 -34.17 33.26
C PRO A 38 -10.60 -33.94 32.18
N SER A 39 -10.88 -34.41 30.97
CA SER A 39 -10.06 -34.12 29.81
C SER A 39 -10.04 -32.60 29.67
N LEU A 40 -8.91 -31.98 29.96
CA LEU A 40 -8.62 -30.61 29.58
C LEU A 40 -8.41 -30.56 28.07
N SER A 41 -9.45 -30.94 27.31
CA SER A 41 -9.67 -30.29 26.03
C SER A 41 -9.85 -28.82 26.38
N LYS A 42 -8.86 -27.98 26.04
CA LYS A 42 -9.07 -26.54 25.93
C LYS A 42 -10.05 -26.35 24.77
N GLN A 43 -11.32 -26.69 25.00
CA GLN A 43 -12.41 -26.22 24.16
C GLN A 43 -12.41 -24.71 24.35
N LYS A 44 -11.92 -24.00 23.33
CA LYS A 44 -12.07 -22.55 23.19
C LYS A 44 -13.55 -22.27 23.44
N ARG A 45 -13.90 -21.84 24.66
CA ARG A 45 -15.23 -21.35 24.99
C ARG A 45 -15.40 -20.05 24.22
N THR A 46 -15.93 -20.16 23.00
CA THR A 46 -16.51 -19.00 22.33
C THR A 46 -17.66 -18.51 23.23
N PRO A 47 -17.84 -17.20 23.42
CA PRO A 47 -18.83 -16.67 24.34
C PRO A 47 -20.24 -17.11 23.91
N ALA A 48 -20.89 -17.95 24.72
CA ALA A 48 -22.16 -18.62 24.42
C ALA A 48 -23.34 -17.64 24.14
N LEU A 49 -23.24 -16.39 24.60
CA LEU A 49 -24.27 -15.37 24.40
C LEU A 49 -24.53 -15.07 22.92
N ILE A 50 -23.48 -14.94 22.11
CA ILE A 50 -23.63 -14.60 20.69
C ILE A 50 -24.17 -15.80 19.90
N SER A 51 -23.74 -17.02 20.25
CA SER A 51 -24.21 -18.23 19.58
C SER A 51 -25.68 -18.51 19.83
N HIS A 52 -26.20 -18.33 21.05
CA HIS A 52 -27.62 -18.56 21.34
C HIS A 52 -28.55 -17.55 20.65
N VAL A 53 -28.14 -16.29 20.55
CA VAL A 53 -28.90 -15.25 19.83
C VAL A 53 -28.95 -15.56 18.33
N LEU A 54 -27.82 -15.92 17.73
CA LEU A 54 -27.75 -16.26 16.31
C LEU A 54 -28.51 -17.55 15.98
N THR A 55 -28.52 -18.55 16.86
CA THR A 55 -29.27 -19.80 16.66
C THR A 55 -30.78 -19.58 16.76
N ASN A 56 -31.24 -18.80 17.74
CA ASN A 56 -32.67 -18.48 17.90
C ASN A 56 -33.20 -17.64 16.73
N LEU A 57 -32.39 -16.67 16.27
CA LEU A 57 -32.72 -15.88 15.09
C LEU A 57 -32.78 -16.75 13.82
N ARG A 58 -31.82 -17.69 13.65
CA ARG A 58 -31.80 -18.62 12.53
C ARG A 58 -33.03 -19.53 12.48
N GLN A 59 -33.47 -20.04 13.63
CA GLN A 59 -34.66 -20.90 13.72
C GLN A 59 -35.96 -20.13 13.40
N ARG A 60 -36.09 -18.89 13.88
CA ARG A 60 -37.25 -18.04 13.55
C ARG A 60 -37.29 -17.68 12.06
N ILE A 61 -36.14 -17.40 11.45
CA ILE A 61 -36.05 -17.08 10.01
C ILE A 61 -36.37 -18.30 9.13
N SER A 62 -36.05 -19.52 9.57
CA SER A 62 -36.38 -20.74 8.82
C SER A 62 -37.88 -21.08 8.77
N ALA A 63 -38.67 -20.55 9.71
CA ALA A 63 -40.12 -20.75 9.74
C ALA A 63 -40.90 -19.76 8.85
N LEU A 64 -40.23 -18.76 8.28
CA LEU A 64 -40.86 -17.72 7.45
C LEU A 64 -41.15 -18.20 6.01
N PRO A 65 -42.17 -17.61 5.35
CA PRO A 65 -42.52 -17.91 3.96
C PRO A 65 -41.35 -17.65 2.99
N TYR A 66 -41.33 -18.40 1.89
CA TYR A 66 -40.23 -18.43 0.90
C TYR A 66 -39.68 -17.04 0.48
N PRO A 67 -40.50 -16.03 0.11
CA PRO A 67 -39.97 -14.72 -0.29
C PRO A 67 -39.21 -14.00 0.84
N VAL A 68 -39.67 -14.15 2.08
CA VAL A 68 -39.03 -13.53 3.26
C VAL A 68 -37.70 -14.21 3.58
N ARG A 69 -37.62 -15.54 3.40
CA ARG A 69 -36.38 -16.29 3.59
C ARG A 69 -35.31 -15.91 2.56
N GLN A 70 -35.71 -15.64 1.32
CA GLN A 70 -34.80 -15.16 0.28
C GLN A 70 -34.28 -13.75 0.59
N ALA A 71 -35.15 -12.86 1.08
CA ALA A 71 -34.76 -11.52 1.53
C ALA A 71 -33.80 -11.55 2.74
N CYS A 72 -34.06 -12.40 3.76
CA CYS A 72 -33.14 -12.53 4.89
C CYS A 72 -31.76 -13.08 4.48
N ARG A 73 -31.70 -13.97 3.48
CA ARG A 73 -30.44 -14.51 2.96
C ARG A 73 -29.63 -13.46 2.23
N THR A 74 -30.25 -12.61 1.40
CA THR A 74 -29.55 -11.52 0.71
C THR A 74 -29.11 -10.45 1.70
N LEU A 75 -29.99 -10.06 2.64
CA LEU A 75 -29.70 -9.04 3.66
C LEU A 75 -28.55 -9.46 4.59
N ARG A 76 -28.44 -10.75 4.92
CA ARG A 76 -27.33 -11.29 5.73
C ARG A 76 -25.96 -11.03 5.12
N TRP A 77 -25.84 -11.02 3.80
CA TRP A 77 -24.59 -10.71 3.09
C TRP A 77 -24.48 -9.21 2.77
N ALA A 78 -25.59 -8.55 2.43
CA ALA A 78 -25.58 -7.13 2.07
C ALA A 78 -25.26 -6.20 3.25
N VAL A 79 -25.80 -6.47 4.45
CA VAL A 79 -25.60 -5.62 5.64
C VAL A 79 -24.13 -5.46 6.05
N PRO A 80 -23.29 -6.51 6.09
CA PRO A 80 -21.87 -6.33 6.36
C PRO A 80 -21.08 -5.79 5.16
N ILE A 81 -21.50 -6.06 3.92
CA ILE A 81 -20.80 -5.60 2.70
C ILE A 81 -21.01 -4.10 2.46
N LEU A 82 -22.22 -3.58 2.70
CA LEU A 82 -22.57 -2.19 2.44
C LEU A 82 -21.64 -1.17 3.15
N PRO A 83 -21.40 -1.23 4.48
CA PRO A 83 -20.49 -0.29 5.14
C PRO A 83 -19.05 -0.44 4.63
N ILE A 84 -18.61 -1.65 4.27
CA ILE A 84 -17.29 -1.88 3.69
C ILE A 84 -17.19 -1.22 2.32
N ALA A 85 -18.20 -1.40 1.46
CA ALA A 85 -18.25 -0.83 0.12
C ALA A 85 -18.32 0.70 0.13
N LEU A 86 -18.95 1.30 1.15
CA LEU A 86 -18.97 2.76 1.34
C LEU A 86 -17.64 3.29 1.89
N PHE A 87 -16.98 2.56 2.80
CA PHE A 87 -15.73 2.99 3.42
C PHE A 87 -14.51 2.80 2.50
N PHE A 88 -14.53 1.78 1.63
CA PHE A 88 -13.38 1.36 0.83
C PHE A 88 -12.87 2.43 -0.16
N PRO A 89 -13.74 3.15 -0.92
CA PRO A 89 -13.28 4.19 -1.85
C PRO A 89 -12.59 5.36 -1.16
N GLU A 90 -12.99 5.67 0.06
CA GLU A 90 -12.44 6.79 0.82
C GLU A 90 -11.11 6.45 1.50
N HIS A 91 -10.94 5.21 1.95
CA HIS A 91 -9.85 4.85 2.86
C HIS A 91 -8.80 3.92 2.27
N VAL A 92 -9.15 3.15 1.23
CA VAL A 92 -8.29 2.10 0.70
C VAL A 92 -7.90 2.38 -0.74
N MET A 93 -8.88 2.59 -1.61
CA MET A 93 -8.59 2.67 -3.04
C MET A 93 -9.59 3.50 -3.81
N GLN A 94 -9.09 4.50 -4.54
CA GLN A 94 -9.88 5.43 -5.32
C GLN A 94 -9.54 5.30 -6.80
N VAL A 95 -10.56 5.34 -7.66
CA VAL A 95 -10.39 5.44 -9.12
C VAL A 95 -10.52 6.90 -9.52
N MET A 96 -9.58 7.39 -10.32
CA MET A 96 -9.50 8.79 -10.74
C MET A 96 -9.34 8.92 -12.25
N TRP A 97 -9.90 10.00 -12.81
CA TRP A 97 -9.71 10.37 -14.21
C TRP A 97 -8.60 11.41 -14.32
N VAL A 98 -7.59 11.13 -15.12
CA VAL A 98 -6.44 12.03 -15.33
C VAL A 98 -6.65 12.81 -16.62
N ARG A 99 -6.89 14.11 -16.48
CA ARG A 99 -7.06 15.01 -17.62
C ARG A 99 -5.93 16.04 -17.63
N GLY A 100 -5.34 16.25 -18.80
CA GLY A 100 -4.33 17.29 -19.03
C GLY A 100 -2.91 16.76 -19.32
N PRO A 101 -1.99 17.68 -19.66
CA PRO A 101 -0.65 17.36 -20.17
C PRO A 101 0.39 17.10 -19.07
N SER A 102 0.09 17.42 -17.81
CA SER A 102 1.07 17.46 -16.71
C SER A 102 1.91 16.20 -16.53
N MET A 103 1.35 15.03 -16.84
CA MET A 103 1.99 13.74 -16.62
C MET A 103 2.35 13.04 -17.93
N THR A 104 2.22 13.74 -19.07
CA THR A 104 2.61 13.25 -20.40
C THR A 104 4.14 13.24 -20.50
N PRO A 105 4.77 12.19 -21.04
CA PRO A 105 4.17 11.05 -21.75
C PRO A 105 3.75 9.89 -20.85
N TYR A 106 4.14 9.85 -19.58
CA TYR A 106 3.96 8.67 -18.73
C TYR A 106 2.49 8.32 -18.44
N LEU A 107 1.64 9.34 -18.33
CA LEU A 107 0.18 9.25 -18.34
C LEU A 107 -0.33 10.11 -19.50
N ASN A 108 -1.42 9.69 -20.15
CA ASN A 108 -1.99 10.34 -21.34
C ASN A 108 -0.96 10.47 -22.49
N GLU A 109 -0.40 9.35 -22.97
CA GLU A 109 0.57 9.30 -24.09
C GLU A 109 0.06 10.04 -25.34
N GLU A 110 -1.23 9.87 -25.66
CA GLU A 110 -1.86 10.45 -26.86
C GLU A 110 -2.35 11.89 -26.65
N TYR A 111 -2.00 12.58 -25.56
CA TYR A 111 -2.54 13.92 -25.28
C TYR A 111 -2.23 14.94 -26.39
N ALA A 112 -1.06 14.83 -27.03
CA ALA A 112 -0.66 15.71 -28.13
C ALA A 112 -1.53 15.54 -29.39
N GLN A 113 -2.07 14.34 -29.61
CA GLN A 113 -2.87 13.99 -30.79
C GLN A 113 -4.38 14.11 -30.50
N THR A 114 -4.79 13.64 -29.32
CA THR A 114 -6.20 13.52 -28.92
C THR A 114 -6.39 14.18 -27.55
N GLN A 115 -6.66 15.48 -27.56
CA GLN A 115 -6.85 16.29 -26.34
C GLN A 115 -8.06 15.85 -25.49
N THR A 116 -8.94 15.00 -26.04
CA THR A 116 -10.16 14.49 -25.38
C THR A 116 -9.95 13.18 -24.65
N LYS A 117 -8.85 12.46 -24.88
CA LYS A 117 -8.58 11.17 -24.23
C LYS A 117 -8.09 11.39 -22.80
N SER A 118 -8.64 10.62 -21.88
CA SER A 118 -8.26 10.68 -20.46
C SER A 118 -8.00 9.28 -19.92
N ASP A 119 -6.88 9.11 -19.24
CA ASP A 119 -6.53 7.87 -18.59
C ASP A 119 -7.30 7.71 -17.27
N ILE A 120 -7.69 6.49 -16.98
CA ILE A 120 -8.28 6.10 -15.71
C ILE A 120 -7.17 5.49 -14.88
N VAL A 121 -6.93 6.03 -13.69
CA VAL A 121 -5.87 5.55 -12.79
C VAL A 121 -6.45 5.04 -11.48
N MET A 122 -5.75 4.06 -10.91
CA MET A 122 -6.05 3.48 -9.62
C MET A 122 -5.07 4.02 -8.58
N VAL A 123 -5.64 4.55 -7.50
CA VAL A 123 -4.90 5.23 -6.43
C VAL A 123 -5.11 4.46 -5.13
N ASN A 124 -4.01 4.06 -4.53
CA ASN A 124 -3.98 3.51 -3.18
C ASN A 124 -4.04 4.69 -2.19
N MET A 125 -5.16 4.83 -1.51
CA MET A 125 -5.42 5.92 -0.58
C MET A 125 -4.65 5.70 0.71
N TRP A 126 -4.07 6.77 1.24
CA TRP A 126 -3.41 6.74 2.54
C TRP A 126 -4.38 7.22 3.60
N PRO A 127 -4.63 6.42 4.65
CA PRO A 127 -5.61 6.80 5.66
C PRO A 127 -5.19 8.11 6.33
N TRP A 128 -6.14 9.04 6.38
CA TRP A 128 -6.04 10.27 7.14
C TRP A 128 -6.46 9.97 8.58
N GLY A 129 -5.51 9.66 9.46
CA GLY A 129 -5.79 9.44 10.88
C GLY A 129 -6.41 8.08 11.19
N SER A 130 -5.66 7.00 10.97
CA SER A 130 -6.06 5.68 11.49
C SER A 130 -6.37 5.78 12.99
N ILE A 131 -7.64 5.55 13.34
CA ILE A 131 -8.11 5.37 14.74
C ILE A 131 -7.41 4.20 15.43
N LEU A 132 -6.81 3.30 14.64
CA LEU A 132 -5.96 2.22 15.12
C LEU A 132 -4.50 2.72 15.28
N PRO A 133 -3.81 2.39 16.39
CA PRO A 133 -2.46 2.86 16.73
C PRO A 133 -1.34 2.28 15.83
N PHE A 134 -1.69 1.75 14.66
CA PHE A 134 -0.72 1.31 13.67
C PHE A 134 -0.28 2.52 12.85
N LYS A 135 0.67 3.28 13.39
CA LYS A 135 1.38 4.34 12.65
C LYS A 135 2.21 3.67 11.54
N LYS A 136 1.59 3.41 10.39
CA LYS A 136 2.33 2.99 9.20
C LYS A 136 3.06 4.22 8.68
N GLU A 137 4.38 4.24 8.83
CA GLU A 137 5.22 5.28 8.24
C GLU A 137 4.99 5.28 6.72
N ARG A 138 4.64 6.45 6.19
CA ARG A 138 4.44 6.65 4.75
C ARG A 138 5.82 6.60 4.10
N LYS A 139 6.22 5.43 3.62
CA LYS A 139 7.49 5.29 2.88
C LYS A 139 7.30 5.85 1.48
N LEU A 140 7.72 7.09 1.28
CA LEU A 140 7.82 7.74 -0.02
C LEU A 140 9.18 7.45 -0.63
N GLU A 141 9.18 7.03 -1.89
CA GLU A 141 10.39 6.85 -2.66
C GLU A 141 10.32 7.71 -3.93
N ARG A 142 11.50 7.97 -4.50
CA ARG A 142 11.60 8.77 -5.73
C ARG A 142 11.00 8.00 -6.89
N GLY A 143 10.41 8.74 -7.81
CA GLY A 143 9.71 8.16 -8.95
C GLY A 143 8.30 7.68 -8.64
N MET A 144 7.88 7.60 -7.38
CA MET A 144 6.49 7.34 -7.03
C MET A 144 5.59 8.45 -7.59
N ILE A 145 4.41 8.06 -8.06
CA ILE A 145 3.37 9.00 -8.50
C ILE A 145 2.38 9.13 -7.36
N VAL A 146 2.14 10.36 -6.95
CA VAL A 146 1.32 10.67 -5.79
C VAL A 146 0.18 11.61 -6.16
N THR A 147 -0.92 11.47 -5.44
CA THR A 147 -2.02 12.42 -5.44
C THR A 147 -1.89 13.33 -4.24
N PHE A 148 -2.13 14.62 -4.42
CA PHE A 148 -2.24 15.56 -3.31
C PHE A 148 -3.38 16.55 -3.54
N ARG A 149 -3.98 17.03 -2.45
CA ARG A 149 -5.05 18.02 -2.50
C ARG A 149 -4.46 19.42 -2.51
N TRP A 150 -4.86 20.21 -3.50
CA TRP A 150 -4.53 21.63 -3.54
C TRP A 150 -5.40 22.39 -2.54
N VAL A 151 -4.77 23.18 -1.68
CA VAL A 151 -5.47 24.06 -0.74
C VAL A 151 -5.30 25.49 -1.22
N SER A 152 -6.27 25.97 -2.01
CA SER A 152 -6.21 27.26 -2.71
C SER A 152 -6.02 28.46 -1.76
N TYR A 153 -6.39 28.34 -0.48
CA TYR A 153 -6.35 29.44 0.50
C TYR A 153 -5.13 29.48 1.42
N LEU A 154 -4.30 28.42 1.49
CA LEU A 154 -3.28 28.29 2.54
C LEU A 154 -1.83 28.48 2.07
N MET A 155 -1.60 28.49 0.75
CA MET A 155 -0.25 28.58 0.20
C MET A 155 0.45 29.95 0.29
N PRO A 156 -0.23 31.12 0.33
CA PRO A 156 0.50 32.39 0.42
C PRO A 156 1.06 32.69 1.84
N TYR A 157 0.57 32.03 2.89
CA TYR A 157 0.86 32.43 4.27
C TYR A 157 1.86 31.53 5.03
N PHE A 158 2.18 30.33 4.52
CA PHE A 158 2.96 29.33 5.28
C PHE A 158 4.38 29.05 4.79
N TYR A 159 4.73 29.45 3.55
CA TYR A 159 6.07 29.24 3.01
C TYR A 159 6.62 30.56 2.49
N GLY A 160 7.84 30.90 2.89
CA GLY A 160 8.55 32.10 2.47
C GLY A 160 8.38 32.34 0.96
N VAL A 161 7.96 33.57 0.65
CA VAL A 161 7.26 34.05 -0.56
C VAL A 161 8.10 34.03 -1.85
N GLU A 162 9.17 33.25 -1.92
CA GLU A 162 10.21 33.40 -2.94
C GLU A 162 10.08 32.46 -4.15
N CYS A 163 9.30 31.38 -4.04
CA CYS A 163 9.01 30.48 -5.17
C CYS A 163 7.63 30.71 -5.79
N ILE A 164 6.78 31.55 -5.20
CA ILE A 164 5.55 32.00 -5.87
C ILE A 164 6.02 32.96 -6.97
N ALA A 165 6.04 32.49 -8.21
CA ALA A 165 6.36 33.31 -9.36
C ALA A 165 5.63 34.67 -9.23
N GLN A 166 6.41 35.74 -9.06
CA GLN A 166 5.93 37.07 -8.78
C GLN A 166 5.24 37.66 -10.02
N TYR A 167 4.03 37.17 -10.29
CA TYR A 167 3.12 37.74 -11.26
C TYR A 167 1.81 38.05 -10.53
N PRO A 168 1.40 39.33 -10.42
CA PRO A 168 0.05 39.68 -9.93
C PRO A 168 -1.08 39.07 -10.80
N ILE A 169 -0.72 38.55 -11.98
CA ILE A 169 -1.59 37.82 -12.91
C ILE A 169 -1.85 36.37 -12.43
N LEU A 170 -0.97 35.80 -11.59
CA LEU A 170 -1.13 34.43 -11.09
C LEU A 170 -2.36 34.32 -10.16
N THR A 171 -2.68 35.38 -9.41
CA THR A 171 -3.93 35.50 -8.63
C THR A 171 -5.17 35.45 -9.53
N ILE A 172 -5.08 35.98 -10.76
CA ILE A 172 -6.20 35.98 -11.73
C ILE A 172 -6.35 34.60 -12.38
N ILE A 173 -5.25 33.90 -12.66
CA ILE A 173 -5.28 32.53 -13.22
C ILE A 173 -5.73 31.50 -12.16
N PHE A 174 -5.32 31.67 -10.90
CA PHE A 174 -5.85 30.87 -9.79
C PHE A 174 -7.33 31.16 -9.52
N GLY A 175 -7.77 32.40 -9.75
CA GLY A 175 -9.17 32.82 -9.61
C GLY A 175 -10.11 32.33 -10.73
N THR A 176 -9.61 32.06 -11.93
CA THR A 176 -10.44 31.47 -13.01
C THR A 176 -10.53 29.95 -12.95
N TYR A 177 -9.58 29.27 -12.30
CA TYR A 177 -9.64 27.81 -12.09
C TYR A 177 -10.19 27.40 -10.72
N SER A 178 -10.18 28.29 -9.73
CA SER A 178 -10.74 28.03 -8.40
C SER A 178 -12.11 28.69 -8.27
N SER A 179 -13.16 27.92 -8.47
CA SER A 179 -14.40 28.23 -7.76
C SER A 179 -14.15 28.01 -6.26
N PRO A 180 -14.38 29.01 -5.38
CA PRO A 180 -14.37 28.86 -3.92
C PRO A 180 -15.24 27.70 -3.41
N ALA A 181 -16.17 27.23 -4.26
CA ALA A 181 -17.13 26.17 -3.95
C ALA A 181 -16.59 24.75 -4.19
N ASN A 182 -15.35 24.54 -4.64
CA ASN A 182 -14.85 23.20 -4.95
C ASN A 182 -13.42 22.91 -4.43
N PRO A 183 -13.25 22.59 -3.13
CA PRO A 183 -11.97 22.19 -2.52
C PRO A 183 -11.46 20.79 -2.96
N SER A 184 -11.92 20.29 -4.11
CA SER A 184 -11.72 18.90 -4.57
C SER A 184 -10.64 18.72 -5.63
N HIS A 185 -9.91 19.78 -5.99
CA HIS A 185 -8.83 19.66 -6.98
C HIS A 185 -7.67 18.83 -6.44
N ILE A 186 -7.62 17.57 -6.87
CA ILE A 186 -6.52 16.66 -6.62
C ILE A 186 -5.56 16.72 -7.80
N ALA A 187 -4.30 17.02 -7.53
CA ALA A 187 -3.24 16.99 -8.53
C ALA A 187 -2.47 15.67 -8.45
N ILE A 188 -2.05 15.15 -9.61
CA ILE A 188 -1.18 13.99 -9.74
C ILE A 188 0.18 14.47 -10.19
N LYS A 189 1.22 14.11 -9.43
CA LYS A 189 2.61 14.49 -9.71
C LYS A 189 3.57 13.36 -9.33
N ARG A 190 4.78 13.42 -9.86
CA ARG A 190 5.86 12.49 -9.53
C ARG A 190 6.75 13.06 -8.43
N VAL A 191 7.15 12.19 -7.49
CA VAL A 191 8.13 12.50 -6.45
C VAL A 191 9.53 12.54 -7.06
N ILE A 192 10.15 13.71 -7.07
CA ILE A 192 11.50 13.91 -7.59
C ILE A 192 12.53 13.96 -6.46
N GLY A 193 12.19 14.66 -5.37
CA GLY A 193 13.07 14.81 -4.21
C GLY A 193 12.37 14.54 -2.88
N LEU A 194 13.14 13.99 -1.95
CA LEU A 194 12.77 13.66 -0.59
C LEU A 194 13.43 14.66 0.39
N PRO A 195 13.00 14.69 1.67
CA PRO A 195 13.62 15.54 2.67
C PRO A 195 15.15 15.39 2.69
N GLY A 196 15.87 16.52 2.64
CA GLY A 196 17.34 16.56 2.68
C GLY A 196 18.00 16.54 1.30
N ASP A 197 17.23 16.36 0.23
CA ASP A 197 17.73 16.49 -1.14
C ASP A 197 17.93 17.96 -1.52
N ARG A 198 18.94 18.21 -2.36
CA ARG A 198 19.13 19.50 -3.03
C ARG A 198 18.82 19.35 -4.51
N ILE A 199 17.93 20.19 -5.02
CA ILE A 199 17.39 20.10 -6.37
C ILE A 199 17.75 21.36 -7.13
N THR A 200 18.25 21.20 -8.36
CA THR A 200 18.36 22.30 -9.32
C THR A 200 16.99 22.55 -9.95
N THR A 201 16.41 23.69 -9.61
CA THR A 201 15.07 24.11 -10.00
C THR A 201 15.02 24.56 -11.46
N ARG A 202 13.82 24.52 -12.04
CA ARG A 202 13.54 24.98 -13.41
C ARG A 202 12.74 26.28 -13.36
N GLU A 203 12.74 27.02 -14.46
CA GLU A 203 11.78 28.10 -14.66
C GLU A 203 10.35 27.56 -14.48
N PRO A 204 9.47 28.25 -13.74
CA PRO A 204 9.52 29.67 -13.38
C PRO A 204 10.18 30.01 -12.04
N CYS A 205 10.80 29.06 -11.34
CA CYS A 205 11.45 29.33 -10.06
C CYS A 205 12.65 30.28 -10.24
N LEU A 206 12.73 31.36 -9.46
CA LEU A 206 13.84 32.32 -9.51
C LEU A 206 15.11 31.78 -8.85
N ARG A 207 14.95 30.90 -7.84
CA ARG A 207 16.08 30.23 -7.21
C ARG A 207 16.65 29.21 -8.19
N GLN A 208 17.97 29.04 -8.20
CA GLN A 208 18.64 28.02 -9.01
C GLN A 208 18.70 26.66 -8.32
N THR A 209 18.77 26.65 -6.99
CA THR A 209 18.76 25.41 -6.21
C THR A 209 17.88 25.54 -4.98
N GLN A 210 17.14 24.48 -4.66
CA GLN A 210 16.27 24.39 -3.49
C GLN A 210 16.58 23.13 -2.69
N ILE A 211 16.72 23.28 -1.36
CA ILE A 211 16.82 22.15 -0.44
C ILE A 211 15.42 21.78 0.02
N VAL A 212 15.08 20.49 0.00
CA VAL A 212 13.78 19.99 0.44
C VAL A 212 13.76 19.91 1.98
N PRO A 213 12.88 20.67 2.67
CA PRO A 213 12.85 20.68 4.13
C PRO A 213 12.26 19.40 4.72
N TRP A 214 12.39 19.25 6.04
CA TRP A 214 11.78 18.14 6.77
C TRP A 214 10.27 18.11 6.56
N ASN A 215 9.70 16.90 6.47
CA ASN A 215 8.27 16.69 6.24
C ASN A 215 7.73 17.32 4.92
N HIS A 216 8.61 17.57 3.94
CA HIS A 216 8.24 18.03 2.60
C HIS A 216 8.80 17.13 1.52
N VAL A 217 8.17 17.17 0.35
CA VAL A 217 8.64 16.53 -0.88
C VAL A 217 8.65 17.53 -2.03
N TRP A 218 9.50 17.25 -3.01
CA TRP A 218 9.49 17.98 -4.27
C TRP A 218 8.78 17.14 -5.34
N LEU A 219 7.70 17.70 -5.88
CA LEU A 219 6.83 17.07 -6.86
C LEU A 219 6.93 17.79 -8.21
N GLU A 220 7.16 17.04 -9.29
CA GLU A 220 7.17 17.58 -10.66
C GLU A 220 6.19 16.84 -11.58
N GLY A 221 5.76 17.51 -12.65
CA GLY A 221 5.10 16.85 -13.77
C GLY A 221 6.12 16.15 -14.67
N ASP A 222 5.65 15.19 -15.47
CA ASP A 222 6.49 14.52 -16.49
C ASP A 222 6.51 15.27 -17.83
N ALA A 223 5.68 16.32 -17.96
CA ALA A 223 5.60 17.14 -19.16
C ALA A 223 6.95 17.77 -19.50
N GLU A 224 7.37 17.66 -20.76
CA GLU A 224 8.61 18.26 -21.24
C GLU A 224 8.59 19.79 -21.12
N ASP A 225 7.46 20.42 -21.45
CA ASP A 225 7.26 21.86 -21.34
C ASP A 225 6.90 22.28 -19.89
N PRO A 226 7.76 23.06 -19.19
CA PRO A 226 7.48 23.49 -17.81
C PRO A 226 6.22 24.36 -17.71
N ARG A 227 5.87 25.10 -18.77
CA ARG A 227 4.70 26.00 -18.81
C ARG A 227 3.36 25.25 -18.83
N LYS A 228 3.36 23.95 -19.14
CA LYS A 228 2.15 23.11 -19.21
C LYS A 228 1.87 22.36 -17.90
N THR A 229 2.74 22.52 -16.88
CA THR A 229 2.62 21.86 -15.59
C THR A 229 2.72 22.87 -14.45
N LEU A 230 1.74 22.89 -13.55
CA LEU A 230 1.87 23.56 -12.26
C LEU A 230 2.44 22.57 -11.24
N ASP A 231 3.70 22.77 -10.85
CA ASP A 231 4.43 21.86 -9.97
C ASP A 231 5.30 22.60 -8.94
N SER A 232 6.19 21.89 -8.24
CA SER A 232 6.99 22.45 -7.15
C SER A 232 7.93 23.56 -7.62
N ASN A 233 8.27 23.64 -8.91
CA ASN A 233 9.00 24.79 -9.45
C ASN A 233 8.16 26.09 -9.42
N THR A 234 6.84 25.98 -9.27
CA THR A 234 5.90 27.13 -9.23
C THR A 234 5.43 27.50 -7.83
N TYR A 235 5.30 26.53 -6.92
CA TYR A 235 4.79 26.78 -5.55
C TYR A 235 5.76 26.35 -4.44
N GLY A 236 6.88 25.71 -4.77
CA GLY A 236 7.86 25.21 -3.81
C GLY A 236 7.57 23.79 -3.29
N PRO A 237 8.26 23.36 -2.22
CA PRO A 237 8.10 22.02 -1.64
C PRO A 237 6.70 21.79 -1.06
N VAL A 238 6.16 20.58 -1.20
CA VAL A 238 4.82 20.21 -0.71
C VAL A 238 4.93 19.40 0.57
N SER A 239 4.13 19.74 1.59
CA SER A 239 4.06 18.96 2.83
C SER A 239 3.57 17.52 2.58
N LEU A 240 4.19 16.53 3.23
CA LEU A 240 3.76 15.13 3.18
C LEU A 240 2.31 14.92 3.68
N SER A 241 1.78 15.85 4.47
CA SER A 241 0.40 15.80 4.96
C SER A 241 -0.64 16.06 3.87
N LEU A 242 -0.30 16.80 2.82
CA LEU A 242 -1.21 17.10 1.70
C LEU A 242 -1.36 15.91 0.74
N ILE A 243 -0.44 14.95 0.81
CA ILE A 243 -0.45 13.74 -0.01
C ILE A 243 -1.57 12.83 0.47
N THR A 244 -2.48 12.51 -0.45
CA THR A 244 -3.65 11.67 -0.22
C THR A 244 -3.44 10.21 -0.56
N GLY A 245 -2.56 9.90 -1.50
CA GLY A 245 -2.35 8.52 -1.93
C GLY A 245 -1.30 8.36 -3.02
N GLN A 246 -1.08 7.11 -3.40
CA GLN A 246 -0.12 6.71 -4.42
C GLN A 246 -0.84 6.08 -5.62
N VAL A 247 -0.50 6.54 -6.82
CA VAL A 247 -0.97 5.94 -8.07
C VAL A 247 -0.11 4.73 -8.42
N PHE A 248 -0.72 3.57 -8.64
CA PHE A 248 0.02 2.32 -8.88
C PHE A 248 -0.40 1.57 -10.15
N ALA A 249 -1.55 1.88 -10.73
CA ALA A 249 -2.02 1.25 -11.98
C ALA A 249 -2.82 2.22 -12.84
N VAL A 250 -2.76 2.02 -14.15
CA VAL A 250 -3.67 2.60 -15.15
C VAL A 250 -4.68 1.53 -15.49
N LEU A 251 -5.97 1.85 -15.41
CA LEU A 251 -7.10 0.95 -15.69
C LEU A 251 -7.58 1.05 -17.14
N GLY A 252 -7.42 2.22 -17.77
CA GLY A 252 -7.84 2.46 -19.16
C GLY A 252 -7.15 3.70 -19.72
N PRO A 253 -6.94 3.80 -21.04
CA PRO A 253 -7.43 2.90 -22.12
C PRO A 253 -6.63 1.59 -22.25
N ARG A 254 -5.38 1.56 -21.78
CA ARG A 254 -4.52 0.37 -21.79
C ARG A 254 -4.13 0.03 -20.37
N MET A 255 -4.64 -1.07 -19.84
CA MET A 255 -4.37 -1.47 -18.46
C MET A 255 -2.89 -1.80 -18.29
N ARG A 256 -2.21 -1.11 -17.36
CA ARG A 256 -0.80 -1.35 -17.02
C ARG A 256 -0.50 -1.05 -15.57
N TRP A 257 0.44 -1.79 -15.00
CA TRP A 257 0.99 -1.52 -13.67
C TRP A 257 2.08 -0.47 -13.78
N LEU A 258 2.05 0.53 -12.90
CA LEU A 258 3.06 1.59 -12.86
C LEU A 258 4.25 1.09 -12.04
N LYS A 259 5.35 0.80 -12.73
CA LYS A 259 6.62 0.42 -12.11
C LYS A 259 7.40 1.68 -11.76
N TRP A 260 7.15 2.24 -10.58
CA TRP A 260 7.90 3.38 -10.08
C TRP A 260 9.35 3.01 -9.73
N THR A 261 9.64 1.74 -9.43
CA THR A 261 10.99 1.22 -9.12
C THR A 261 11.98 1.43 -10.27
N ASP A 262 11.47 1.42 -11.51
CA ASP A 262 12.26 1.67 -12.73
C ASP A 262 12.67 3.14 -12.85
N TRP A 263 12.26 4.00 -11.90
CA TRP A 263 12.73 5.37 -11.82
C TRP A 263 14.19 5.49 -11.41
N GLU A 264 14.79 4.53 -10.72
CA GLU A 264 16.21 4.61 -10.36
C GLU A 264 17.04 3.54 -11.09
N SER A 265 16.40 2.67 -11.88
CA SER A 265 17.11 1.65 -12.64
C SER A 265 17.79 2.24 -13.86
N ASP A 266 19.08 1.98 -14.01
CA ASP A 266 19.81 2.18 -15.26
C ASP A 266 19.46 1.03 -16.21
N LYS A 267 18.50 1.25 -17.12
CA LYS A 267 18.21 0.27 -18.16
C LYS A 267 19.30 0.37 -19.22
N GLY A 268 20.20 -0.62 -19.22
CA GLY A 268 21.16 -0.82 -20.30
C GLY A 268 20.43 -1.17 -21.60
N GLU A 269 20.58 -0.30 -22.60
CA GLU A 269 20.80 -0.67 -24.01
C GLU A 269 19.74 -1.51 -24.77
N SER A 270 18.51 -1.64 -24.28
CA SER A 270 17.43 -2.35 -25.02
C SER A 270 16.11 -1.57 -25.12
N ALA A 271 16.19 -0.29 -25.48
CA ALA A 271 15.04 0.61 -25.60
C ALA A 271 14.85 1.03 -27.07
N SER A 272 13.61 1.08 -27.55
CA SER A 272 13.30 1.60 -28.89
C SER A 272 13.66 3.09 -29.00
N THR A 273 13.77 3.65 -30.20
CA THR A 273 14.22 5.04 -30.41
C THR A 273 13.37 6.06 -29.63
N ASP A 274 12.07 5.83 -29.50
CA ASP A 274 11.15 6.69 -28.75
C ASP A 274 11.35 6.55 -27.22
N ASP A 275 11.64 5.34 -26.74
CA ASP A 275 11.95 5.08 -25.33
C ASP A 275 13.25 5.76 -24.90
N ALA A 276 14.23 5.85 -25.81
CA ALA A 276 15.53 6.48 -25.54
C ALA A 276 15.41 7.99 -25.25
N ALA A 277 14.51 8.69 -25.94
CA ALA A 277 14.26 10.12 -25.68
C ALA A 277 13.62 10.34 -24.29
N VAL A 278 12.66 9.49 -23.92
CA VAL A 278 12.02 9.52 -22.60
C VAL A 278 13.04 9.21 -21.49
N ASP A 279 13.90 8.22 -21.70
CA ASP A 279 14.94 7.87 -20.72
C ASP A 279 15.98 8.98 -20.56
N LYS A 280 16.38 9.64 -21.66
CA LYS A 280 17.24 10.83 -21.59
C LYS A 280 16.58 11.96 -20.78
N HIS A 281 15.28 12.20 -20.99
CA HIS A 281 14.55 13.17 -20.18
C HIS A 281 14.56 12.79 -18.69
N ARG A 282 14.28 11.53 -18.36
CA ARG A 282 14.29 11.02 -16.98
C ARG A 282 15.66 11.14 -16.33
N GLN A 283 16.73 10.81 -17.06
CA GLN A 283 18.12 11.00 -16.62
C GLN A 283 18.38 12.48 -16.31
N SER A 284 18.01 13.40 -17.21
CA SER A 284 18.17 14.84 -16.98
C SER A 284 17.42 15.35 -15.73
N VAL A 285 16.32 14.71 -15.34
CA VAL A 285 15.60 15.04 -14.11
C VAL A 285 16.35 14.53 -12.88
N ARG A 286 16.90 13.30 -12.94
CA ARG A 286 17.66 12.69 -11.84
C ARG A 286 18.97 13.42 -11.57
N ASP A 287 19.69 13.82 -12.61
CA ASP A 287 21.00 14.47 -12.50
C ASP A 287 20.91 15.84 -11.80
N ARG A 288 19.73 16.46 -11.80
CA ARG A 288 19.46 17.71 -11.05
C ARG A 288 19.30 17.50 -9.55
N VAL A 289 19.14 16.26 -9.08
CA VAL A 289 18.84 15.95 -7.68
C VAL A 289 20.08 15.40 -6.98
N LEU A 290 20.71 16.25 -6.18
CA LEU A 290 21.76 15.84 -5.26
C LEU A 290 21.13 15.13 -4.05
N LYS A 291 21.29 13.80 -4.02
CA LYS A 291 20.67 12.92 -3.02
C LYS A 291 21.29 13.13 -1.65
N ASN A 292 20.48 13.27 -0.60
CA ASN A 292 20.91 13.40 0.80
C ASN A 292 21.96 14.49 1.02
N ALA A 293 21.82 15.63 0.32
CA ALA A 293 22.74 16.75 0.40
C ALA A 293 22.83 17.34 1.81
N VAL A 294 21.73 17.27 2.58
CA VAL A 294 21.66 17.74 3.97
C VAL A 294 21.07 16.63 4.85
N LYS A 295 21.75 16.34 5.97
CA LYS A 295 21.19 15.51 7.04
C LYS A 295 20.15 16.33 7.80
N LEU A 296 18.89 15.95 7.69
CA LEU A 296 17.82 16.58 8.45
C LEU A 296 17.63 15.82 9.77
N GLU A 297 17.73 16.54 10.88
CA GLU A 297 17.35 16.02 12.18
C GLU A 297 15.85 16.17 12.38
N GLN A 298 15.20 15.13 12.92
CA GLN A 298 13.80 15.23 13.29
C GLN A 298 13.67 16.15 14.50
N PRO A 299 12.78 17.15 14.48
CA PRO A 299 12.51 17.92 15.69
C PRO A 299 11.90 16.97 16.74
N MET A 300 12.65 16.73 17.81
CA MET A 300 12.17 15.97 18.96
C MET A 300 11.09 16.81 19.64
N LEU A 301 9.84 16.33 19.62
CA LEU A 301 8.77 16.90 20.45
C LEU A 301 9.01 16.39 21.87
N ASN A 302 9.72 17.18 22.68
CA ASN A 302 9.83 16.95 24.13
C ASN A 302 8.53 17.30 24.85
#